data_AF-A0A2V6WXP8-F1
#
_entry.id   AF-A0A2V6WXP8-F1
#
_cell.length_a   1.000
_cell.length_b   1.000
_cell.length_c   1.000
_cell.angle_alpha   90.00
_cell.angle_beta   90.00
_cell.angle_gamma   90.00
#
_symmetry.space_group_name_H-M   'P 1'
#
loop_
_entity.id
_entity.type
_entity.pdbx_description
1 polymer ?
#
loop_
_entity_poly.entity_id
_entity_poly.type
_entity_poly.pdbx_seq_one_letter_code
_entity_poly.pdbx_strand_id
1 'polypeptide(L)'
;MTPGRRALGVVVLLVGLGGCGPKFWNKPGATLEDFNRDSAACSKEANTQYGIFVDDVYRACLRDRGWVRASQFEPPPPGWYRGIE
;
A
#
# COMPACT_ATOMS: atom_id res chain seq x y z
N MET A 1 -40.22 -4.71 31.64
CA MET A 1 -39.12 -5.51 31.07
C MET A 1 -39.08 -5.30 29.56
N THR A 2 -38.16 -4.48 29.07
CA THR A 2 -37.68 -4.50 27.67
C THR A 2 -36.41 -3.65 27.56
N PRO A 3 -35.21 -4.25 27.46
CA PRO A 3 -33.98 -3.51 27.20
C PRO A 3 -33.71 -3.50 25.69
N GLY A 4 -34.12 -2.44 25.00
CA GLY A 4 -33.78 -2.25 23.59
C GLY A 4 -32.51 -1.42 23.45
N ARG A 5 -31.34 -1.96 23.84
CA ARG A 5 -30.04 -1.37 23.51
C ARG A 5 -29.88 -1.36 22.00
N ARG A 6 -30.29 -0.27 21.36
CA ARG A 6 -29.87 0.04 19.99
C ARG A 6 -28.41 0.45 20.09
N ALA A 7 -27.53 -0.54 20.05
CA ALA A 7 -26.10 -0.34 19.83
C ALA A 7 -25.96 0.31 18.45
N LEU A 8 -25.93 1.65 18.44
CA LEU A 8 -25.51 2.44 17.29
C LEU A 8 -24.02 2.14 17.09
N GLY A 9 -23.73 1.13 16.28
CA GLY A 9 -22.39 0.80 15.86
C GLY A 9 -21.79 2.01 15.15
N VAL A 10 -20.75 2.58 15.76
CA VAL A 10 -19.93 3.63 15.15
C VAL A 10 -19.16 2.99 14.01
N VAL A 11 -19.69 3.10 12.79
CA VAL A 11 -18.94 2.76 11.57
C VAL A 11 -17.93 3.89 11.35
N VAL A 12 -16.70 3.70 11.84
CA VAL A 12 -15.58 4.59 11.52
C VAL A 12 -15.18 4.32 10.08
N LEU A 13 -15.81 5.06 9.15
CA LEU A 13 -15.33 5.19 7.78
C LEU A 13 -14.05 6.02 7.80
N LEU A 14 -12.90 5.35 7.91
CA LEU A 14 -11.59 5.94 7.63
C LEU A 14 -11.48 6.21 6.13
N VAL A 15 -12.14 7.26 5.66
CA VAL A 15 -11.88 7.83 4.33
C VAL A 15 -10.52 8.50 4.41
N GLY A 16 -9.49 7.76 4.02
CA GLY A 16 -8.12 8.26 3.94
C GLY A 16 -8.04 9.38 2.92
N LEU A 17 -7.92 10.61 3.42
CA LEU A 17 -7.49 11.77 2.65
C LEU A 17 -6.18 11.38 1.95
N GLY A 18 -6.22 11.24 0.63
CA GLY A 18 -5.05 11.04 -0.19
C GLY A 18 -4.15 12.27 -0.10
N GLY A 19 -3.32 12.35 0.93
CA GLY A 19 -2.42 13.47 1.17
C GLY A 19 -1.41 13.63 0.03
N CYS A 20 -1.00 14.87 -0.22
CA CYS A 20 0.04 15.27 -1.16
C CYS A 20 1.47 14.91 -0.67
N GLY A 21 1.61 13.85 0.13
CA GLY A 21 2.89 13.37 0.65
C GLY A 21 3.45 12.23 -0.20
N PRO A 22 4.77 12.01 -0.16
CA PRO A 22 5.41 10.87 -0.83
C PRO A 22 4.73 9.56 -0.48
N LYS A 23 4.59 8.69 -1.49
CA LYS A 23 3.89 7.41 -1.34
C LYS A 23 4.89 6.32 -0.96
N PHE A 24 4.50 5.51 0.01
CA PHE A 24 5.27 4.38 0.50
C PHE A 24 4.40 3.14 0.57
N TRP A 25 5.06 1.99 0.69
CA TRP A 25 4.46 0.67 0.77
C TRP A 25 4.71 0.04 2.13
N ASN A 26 3.68 -0.59 2.69
CA ASN A 26 3.79 -1.36 3.92
C ASN A 26 3.06 -2.70 3.78
N LYS A 27 3.58 -3.72 4.45
CA LYS A 27 2.93 -5.02 4.63
C LYS A 27 3.22 -5.52 6.05
N PRO A 28 2.20 -5.89 6.85
CA PRO A 28 2.42 -6.33 8.22
C PRO A 28 3.41 -7.49 8.31
N GLY A 29 4.44 -7.34 9.14
CA GLY A 29 5.49 -8.35 9.35
C GLY A 29 6.49 -8.51 8.20
N ALA A 30 6.36 -7.76 7.11
CA ALA A 30 7.32 -7.81 6.01
C ALA A 30 8.56 -6.96 6.33
N THR A 31 9.70 -7.42 5.82
CA THR A 31 10.98 -6.73 5.92
C THR A 31 11.31 -5.92 4.66
N LEU A 32 12.42 -5.17 4.70
CA LEU A 32 12.95 -4.49 3.52
C LEU A 32 13.36 -5.50 2.44
N GLU A 33 13.87 -6.66 2.83
CA GLU A 33 14.25 -7.72 1.88
C GLU A 33 13.02 -8.28 1.17
N ASP A 34 11.91 -8.49 1.90
CA ASP A 34 10.64 -8.90 1.30
C ASP A 34 10.13 -7.86 0.30
N PHE A 35 10.21 -6.58 0.67
CA PHE A 35 9.86 -5.49 -0.23
C PHE A 35 10.72 -5.49 -1.50
N ASN A 36 12.04 -5.59 -1.36
CA ASN A 36 12.95 -5.56 -2.50
C ASN A 36 12.71 -6.74 -3.45
N ARG A 37 12.49 -7.95 -2.91
CA ARG A 37 12.16 -9.14 -3.69
C ARG A 37 10.86 -8.97 -4.48
N ASP A 38 9.80 -8.51 -3.82
CA ASP A 38 8.50 -8.33 -4.46
C ASP A 38 8.52 -7.16 -5.47
N SER A 39 9.15 -6.05 -5.11
CA SER A 39 9.32 -4.87 -5.95
C SER A 39 10.09 -5.20 -7.23
N ALA A 40 11.19 -5.96 -7.14
CA ALA A 40 11.95 -6.39 -8.31
C ALA A 40 11.13 -7.28 -9.25
N ALA A 41 10.37 -8.23 -8.70
CA ALA A 41 9.50 -9.11 -9.48
C ALA A 41 8.38 -8.31 -10.18
N CYS A 42 7.72 -7.40 -9.46
CA CYS A 42 6.67 -6.54 -10.03
C CYS A 42 7.22 -5.53 -11.04
N SER A 43 8.45 -5.05 -10.85
CA SER A 43 9.13 -4.15 -11.80
C SER A 43 9.38 -4.85 -13.15
N LYS A 44 9.78 -6.12 -13.11
CA LYS A 44 9.93 -6.95 -14.31
C LYS A 44 8.60 -7.14 -15.06
N GLU A 45 7.50 -7.30 -14.34
CA GLU A 45 6.16 -7.43 -14.94
C GLU A 45 5.66 -6.11 -15.52
N ALA A 46 5.93 -5.00 -14.85
CA ALA A 46 5.59 -3.66 -15.31
C ALA A 46 6.44 -3.20 -16.51
N ASN A 47 7.59 -3.83 -16.75
CA ASN A 47 8.43 -3.56 -17.90
C ASN A 47 7.95 -4.39 -19.09
N THR A 48 7.29 -3.72 -20.04
CA THR A 48 6.79 -4.36 -21.27
C THR A 48 7.93 -4.64 -22.26
N GLN A 49 7.67 -5.48 -23.27
CA GLN A 49 8.65 -5.85 -24.30
C GLN A 49 9.30 -4.65 -25.03
N TYR A 50 8.64 -3.49 -25.05
CA TYR A 50 9.15 -2.26 -25.67
C TYR A 50 9.92 -1.35 -24.70
N GLY A 51 10.25 -1.83 -23.50
CA GLY A 51 10.95 -1.05 -22.47
C GLY A 51 10.09 0.03 -21.81
N ILE A 52 8.78 0.02 -22.06
CA ILE A 52 7.84 0.95 -21.42
C ILE A 52 7.48 0.38 -20.04
N PHE A 53 7.79 1.14 -18.99
CA PHE A 53 7.37 0.86 -17.63
C PHE A 53 5.94 1.35 -17.42
N VAL A 54 5.05 0.45 -16.98
CA VAL A 54 3.65 0.78 -16.71
C VAL A 54 3.42 0.79 -15.21
N ASP A 55 3.42 1.98 -14.60
CA ASP A 55 3.32 2.15 -13.15
C ASP A 55 2.07 1.51 -12.53
N ASP A 56 0.96 1.48 -13.26
CA ASP A 56 -0.27 0.85 -12.79
C ASP A 56 -0.12 -0.66 -12.65
N VAL A 57 0.64 -1.32 -13.52
CA VAL A 57 0.95 -2.76 -13.44
C VAL A 57 1.84 -3.03 -12.22
N TYR A 58 2.87 -2.21 -12.01
CA TYR A 58 3.74 -2.30 -10.83
C TYR A 58 2.93 -2.17 -9.53
N ARG A 59 2.07 -1.14 -9.46
CA ARG A 59 1.21 -0.86 -8.31
C ARG A 59 0.17 -1.96 -8.07
N ALA A 60 -0.39 -2.54 -9.14
CA ALA A 60 -1.33 -3.66 -9.04
C ALA A 60 -0.64 -4.92 -8.50
N CYS A 61 0.50 -5.32 -9.07
CA CYS A 61 1.26 -6.49 -8.63
C CYS A 61 1.64 -6.42 -7.14
N LEU A 62 2.06 -5.25 -6.65
CA LEU A 62 2.37 -5.08 -5.22
C LEU A 62 1.12 -5.23 -4.33
N ARG A 63 -0.03 -4.69 -4.75
CA ARG A 63 -1.30 -4.84 -4.01
C ARG A 63 -1.74 -6.30 -3.95
N ASP A 64 -1.61 -7.04 -5.05
CA ASP A 64 -1.94 -8.47 -5.10
C ASP A 64 -1.04 -9.30 -4.18
N ARG A 65 0.18 -8.84 -3.92
CA ARG A 65 1.11 -9.42 -2.93
C ARG A 65 0.83 -8.96 -1.50
N GLY A 66 -0.23 -8.19 -1.27
CA GLY A 66 -0.65 -7.72 0.05
C GLY A 66 0.06 -6.45 0.55
N TRP A 67 0.73 -5.71 -0.34
CA TRP A 67 1.30 -4.42 0.00
C TRP A 67 0.24 -3.30 -0.04
N VAL A 68 0.22 -2.47 1.00
CA VAL A 68 -0.64 -1.30 1.12
C VAL A 68 0.14 -0.04 0.78
N ARG A 69 -0.43 0.81 -0.07
CA ARG A 69 0.16 2.10 -0.46
C ARG A 69 -0.49 3.25 0.27
N ALA A 70 0.30 4.08 0.95
CA ALA A 70 -0.19 5.29 1.61
C ALA A 70 0.83 6.42 1.53
N SER A 71 0.37 7.66 1.73
CA SER A 71 1.29 8.78 1.93
C SER A 71 1.89 8.72 3.32
N GLN A 72 3.20 8.93 3.41
CA GLN A 72 3.91 9.13 4.67
C GLN A 72 4.64 10.47 4.66
N PHE A 73 4.97 10.95 5.87
CA PHE A 73 5.94 12.02 6.05
C PHE A 73 7.35 11.46 5.86
N GLU A 74 8.31 12.31 5.51
CA GLU A 74 9.72 11.94 5.39
C GLU A 74 10.44 12.39 6.68
N PRO A 75 11.20 11.52 7.39
CA PRO A 75 11.40 10.10 7.09
C PRO A 75 10.16 9.25 7.42
N PRO A 76 9.90 8.15 6.67
CA PRO A 76 8.75 7.31 6.93
C PRO A 76 8.94 6.51 8.22
N PRO A 77 7.83 6.08 8.86
CA PRO A 77 7.92 5.15 9.99
C PRO A 77 8.59 3.82 9.58
N PRO A 78 9.17 3.06 10.54
CA PRO A 78 9.69 1.73 10.25
C PRO A 78 8.66 0.82 9.57
N GLY A 79 9.12 0.00 8.62
CA GLY A 79 8.24 -0.89 7.85
C GLY A 79 7.56 -0.25 6.63
N TRP A 80 7.83 1.02 6.35
CA TRP A 80 7.38 1.70 5.14
C TRP A 80 8.53 1.86 4.14
N TYR A 81 8.32 1.41 2.92
CA TYR A 81 9.37 1.33 1.90
C TYR A 81 9.00 2.16 0.67
N ARG A 82 9.99 2.85 0.11
CA ARG A 82 9.80 3.67 -1.09
C ARG A 82 9.86 2.77 -2.33
N GLY A 83 8.82 2.83 -3.15
CA GLY A 83 8.74 2.11 -4.42
C GLY A 83 9.18 2.96 -5.61
N ILE A 84 9.00 2.40 -6.80
CA ILE A 84 9.13 3.10 -8.08
C ILE A 84 7.90 4.01 -8.26
N GLU A 85 8.13 5.26 -8.69
CA GLU A 85 7.14 6.31 -8.92
C GLU A 85 7.18 6.79 -10.36
#